data_AF-A0A0P1GKE7-F1
#
_entry.id   AF-A0A0P1GKE7-F1
#
_cell.length_a   1.000
_cell.length_b   1.000
_cell.length_c   1.000
_cell.angle_alpha   90.00
_cell.angle_beta   90.00
_cell.angle_gamma   90.00
#
_symmetry.space_group_name_H-M   'P 1'
#
loop_
_entity.id
_entity.type
_entity.pdbx_description
1 polymer ?
#
loop_
_entity_poly.entity_id
_entity_poly.type
_entity_poly.pdbx_seq_one_letter_code
_entity_poly.pdbx_strand_id
1 'polypeptide(L)'
;MMEIIDPILTPESTADEKALWLANRYIRLPRDAALNMRIADLFQHGPDGEMTADPLLDTLTGETHGLMVVGESGSGKSALLRRSLRMMPELQIAGPKREGNTLYVTVPPESTLRALATQIAVATGYPNIASRVKAYEAWGIARHRMRECGIRLLIIDEAHHLLRKGSGRDVEGAIQTLKSLLQGEYPVACIIAGVGKLPEAIKTDPETDRRFPQFQLPRLHDDSLDAQKFASGIAACATGVGLVLPENLDLAARILFAEGGSLGRSVRLAKTIMIGVLKEGRREIRLEDAHRAFSKQYGLLPRTPFEAIEWDALRTDLLEGGWVR
;
A
#
# COMPACT_ATOMS: atom_id res chain seq x y z
N MET A 1 -9.84 -12.76 6.98
CA MET A 1 -10.54 -11.70 6.22
C MET A 1 -11.86 -12.30 5.82
N MET A 2 -12.99 -11.72 6.23
CA MET A 2 -14.25 -11.96 5.50
C MET A 2 -13.93 -11.71 4.03
N GLU A 3 -14.24 -12.64 3.15
CA GLU A 3 -14.40 -12.31 1.74
C GLU A 3 -15.47 -11.23 1.71
N ILE A 4 -15.04 -9.99 1.53
CA ILE A 4 -15.98 -8.91 1.27
C ILE A 4 -16.49 -9.23 -0.12
N ILE A 5 -17.64 -9.92 -0.18
CA ILE A 5 -18.36 -10.15 -1.42
C ILE A 5 -18.83 -8.78 -1.85
N ASP A 6 -18.19 -8.23 -2.88
CA ASP A 6 -18.63 -6.98 -3.47
C ASP A 6 -20.09 -7.16 -3.92
N PRO A 7 -21.02 -6.29 -3.48
CA PRO A 7 -22.42 -6.45 -3.85
C PRO A 7 -22.54 -6.35 -5.38
N ILE A 8 -23.27 -7.30 -5.98
CA ILE A 8 -23.62 -7.20 -7.40
C ILE A 8 -24.62 -6.05 -7.52
N LEU A 9 -24.20 -4.94 -8.10
CA LEU A 9 -25.06 -3.78 -8.27
C LEU A 9 -26.13 -4.07 -9.32
N THR A 10 -27.38 -3.78 -8.96
CA THR A 10 -28.54 -3.76 -9.84
C THR A 10 -29.07 -2.32 -9.95
N PRO A 11 -29.98 -2.03 -10.90
CA PRO A 11 -30.62 -0.72 -10.98
C PRO A 11 -31.33 -0.29 -9.68
N GLU A 12 -31.77 -1.26 -8.88
CA GLU A 12 -32.51 -1.08 -7.62
C GLU A 12 -31.60 -0.97 -6.39
N SER A 13 -30.28 -1.15 -6.55
CA SER A 13 -29.34 -1.08 -5.43
C SER A 13 -29.41 0.27 -4.71
N THR A 14 -29.47 0.17 -3.39
CA THR A 14 -29.51 1.29 -2.44
C THR A 14 -28.23 2.12 -2.51
N ALA A 15 -28.29 3.34 -1.97
CA ALA A 15 -27.11 4.20 -1.84
C ALA A 15 -26.00 3.56 -1.00
N ASP A 16 -26.37 2.78 0.03
CA ASP A 16 -25.40 2.11 0.91
C ASP A 16 -24.71 0.92 0.22
N GLU A 17 -25.44 0.13 -0.58
CA GLU A 17 -24.84 -0.94 -1.40
C GLU A 17 -23.87 -0.37 -2.44
N LYS A 18 -24.26 0.72 -3.11
CA LYS A 18 -23.39 1.44 -4.06
C LYS A 18 -22.16 2.03 -3.37
N ALA A 19 -22.33 2.60 -2.18
CA ALA A 19 -21.22 3.13 -1.38
C ALA A 19 -20.26 2.03 -0.93
N LEU A 20 -20.78 0.86 -0.52
CA LEU A 20 -19.98 -0.31 -0.15
C LEU A 20 -19.19 -0.84 -1.36
N TRP A 21 -19.85 -1.00 -2.51
CA TRP A 21 -19.20 -1.39 -3.76
C TRP A 21 -18.03 -0.46 -4.10
N LEU A 22 -18.29 0.85 -4.03
CA LEU A 22 -17.28 1.87 -4.33
C LEU A 22 -16.14 1.85 -3.30
N ALA A 23 -16.43 1.65 -2.02
CA ALA A 23 -15.43 1.58 -0.96
C ALA A 23 -14.42 0.45 -1.21
N ASN A 24 -14.87 -0.70 -1.72
CA ASN A 24 -14.02 -1.85 -2.00
C ASN A 24 -13.32 -1.78 -3.37
N ARG A 25 -13.84 -0.97 -4.30
CA ARG A 25 -13.33 -0.91 -5.67
C ARG A 25 -11.89 -0.41 -5.72
N TYR A 26 -11.02 -1.16 -6.38
CA TYR A 26 -9.63 -0.77 -6.61
C TYR A 26 -9.46 -0.22 -8.03
N ILE A 27 -8.77 0.93 -8.18
CA ILE A 27 -8.44 1.51 -9.48
C ILE A 27 -7.06 0.98 -9.88
N ARG A 28 -7.03 0.14 -10.92
CA ARG A 28 -5.80 -0.45 -11.45
C ARG A 28 -5.01 0.58 -12.26
N LEU A 29 -3.71 0.66 -11.99
CA LEU A 29 -2.78 1.55 -12.67
C LEU A 29 -1.60 0.75 -13.27
N PRO A 30 -0.84 1.32 -14.21
CA PRO A 30 0.41 0.74 -14.72
C PRO A 30 1.38 0.27 -13.63
N ARG A 31 1.50 1.02 -12.52
CA ARG A 31 2.35 0.65 -11.37
C ARG A 31 2.01 -0.71 -10.73
N ASP A 32 0.78 -1.21 -10.91
CA ASP A 32 0.39 -2.55 -10.44
C ASP A 32 1.19 -3.64 -11.14
N ALA A 33 1.27 -3.59 -12.47
CA ALA A 33 2.04 -4.56 -13.24
C ALA A 33 3.53 -4.43 -12.91
N ALA A 34 4.03 -3.21 -12.77
CA ALA A 34 5.41 -2.94 -12.39
C ALA A 34 5.77 -3.55 -11.03
N LEU A 35 4.96 -3.35 -9.99
CA LEU A 35 5.22 -3.97 -8.69
C LEU A 35 5.12 -5.50 -8.77
N ASN A 36 4.13 -6.03 -9.49
CA ASN A 36 3.94 -7.47 -9.60
C ASN A 36 5.16 -8.17 -10.22
N MET A 37 5.76 -7.59 -11.27
CA MET A 37 7.02 -8.11 -11.83
C MET A 37 8.14 -8.12 -10.78
N ARG A 38 8.28 -7.03 -10.01
CA ARG A 38 9.31 -6.93 -8.97
C ARG A 38 9.13 -7.89 -7.80
N ILE A 39 7.89 -8.25 -7.48
CA ILE A 39 7.61 -9.30 -6.49
C ILE A 39 7.93 -10.67 -7.10
N ALA A 40 7.58 -10.91 -8.36
CA ALA A 40 7.88 -12.18 -9.04
C ALA A 40 9.38 -12.44 -9.15
N ASP A 41 10.19 -11.40 -9.39
CA ASP A 41 11.67 -11.47 -9.38
C ASP A 41 12.26 -12.04 -8.07
N LEU A 42 11.51 -12.04 -6.96
CA LEU A 42 11.96 -12.61 -5.68
C LEU A 42 11.83 -14.13 -5.60
N PHE A 43 11.16 -14.77 -6.56
CA PHE A 43 10.82 -16.20 -6.52
C PHE A 43 11.36 -16.94 -7.73
N GLN A 44 11.49 -18.27 -7.58
CA GLN A 44 11.85 -19.15 -8.68
C GLN A 44 10.70 -19.24 -9.68
N HIS A 45 11.04 -19.47 -10.94
CA HIS A 45 10.06 -19.67 -12.01
C HIS A 45 10.14 -21.12 -12.50
N GLY A 46 8.98 -21.73 -12.69
CA GLY A 46 8.86 -23.09 -13.21
C GLY A 46 9.23 -23.18 -14.70
N PRO A 47 9.20 -24.40 -15.29
CA PRO A 47 9.52 -24.63 -16.70
C PRO A 47 8.67 -23.82 -17.68
N ASP A 48 7.41 -23.55 -17.32
CA ASP A 48 6.45 -22.81 -18.14
C ASP A 48 6.57 -21.28 -17.97
N GLY A 49 7.54 -20.81 -17.17
CA GLY A 49 7.74 -19.39 -16.88
C GLY A 49 6.82 -18.84 -15.78
N GLU A 50 5.96 -19.66 -15.19
CA GLU A 50 5.11 -19.27 -14.07
C GLU A 50 5.93 -19.18 -12.77
N MET A 51 5.62 -18.16 -11.96
CA MET A 51 6.25 -17.96 -10.65
C MET A 51 5.90 -19.13 -9.72
N THR A 52 6.82 -19.54 -8.86
CA THR A 52 6.58 -20.49 -7.76
C THR A 52 6.48 -19.78 -6.42
N ALA A 53 6.14 -20.51 -5.35
CA ALA A 53 6.19 -19.97 -3.99
C ALA A 53 7.60 -19.96 -3.39
N ASP A 54 8.57 -20.62 -4.02
CA ASP A 54 9.91 -20.79 -3.45
C ASP A 54 10.79 -19.57 -3.75
N PRO A 55 11.42 -18.95 -2.73
CA PRO A 55 12.30 -17.81 -2.94
C PRO A 55 13.43 -18.15 -3.91
N LEU A 56 13.78 -17.18 -4.75
CA LEU A 56 14.97 -17.26 -5.57
C LEU A 56 16.20 -17.16 -4.65
N LEU A 57 17.07 -18.16 -4.75
CA LEU A 57 18.31 -18.24 -3.98
C LEU A 57 19.50 -17.99 -4.90
N ASP A 58 20.47 -17.21 -4.42
CA ASP A 58 21.79 -17.13 -5.03
C ASP A 58 22.48 -18.50 -4.92
N THR A 59 22.99 -19.00 -6.05
CA THR A 59 23.53 -20.36 -6.13
C THR A 59 24.85 -20.53 -5.39
N LEU A 60 25.58 -19.44 -5.11
CA LEU A 60 26.86 -19.46 -4.43
C LEU A 60 26.72 -19.23 -2.93
N THR A 61 25.81 -18.34 -2.52
CA THR A 61 25.64 -17.95 -1.11
C THR A 61 24.46 -18.64 -0.43
N GLY A 62 23.48 -19.15 -1.19
CA GLY A 62 22.22 -19.67 -0.67
C GLY A 62 21.31 -18.59 -0.08
N GLU A 63 21.61 -17.31 -0.33
CA GLU A 63 20.83 -16.17 0.17
C GLU A 63 19.69 -15.83 -0.78
N THR A 64 18.61 -15.27 -0.23
CA THR A 64 17.53 -14.67 -1.02
C THR A 64 17.61 -13.14 -0.96
N HIS A 65 16.70 -12.48 -1.66
CA HIS A 65 16.65 -11.01 -1.76
C HIS A 65 15.33 -10.48 -1.22
N GLY A 66 15.31 -9.18 -0.98
CA GLY A 66 14.11 -8.46 -0.61
C GLY A 66 13.72 -7.40 -1.64
N LEU A 67 12.64 -6.69 -1.34
CA LEU A 67 12.16 -5.56 -2.11
C LEU A 67 11.78 -4.44 -1.15
N MET A 68 12.23 -3.23 -1.42
CA MET A 68 11.86 -2.06 -0.62
C MET A 68 10.86 -1.19 -1.36
N VAL A 69 9.60 -1.18 -0.91
CA VAL A 69 8.52 -0.37 -1.51
C VAL A 69 8.42 0.96 -0.78
N VAL A 70 8.83 2.04 -1.46
CA VAL A 70 8.95 3.37 -0.87
C VAL A 70 7.94 4.32 -1.48
N GLY A 71 7.31 5.13 -0.64
CA GLY A 71 6.44 6.20 -1.09
C GLY A 71 5.91 6.98 0.09
N GLU A 72 5.43 8.19 -0.15
CA GLU A 72 4.92 9.04 0.93
C GLU A 72 3.71 8.43 1.65
N SER A 73 3.37 9.02 2.80
CA SER A 73 2.12 8.70 3.49
C SER A 73 0.93 8.98 2.56
N GLY A 74 0.05 7.99 2.41
CA GLY A 74 -1.10 8.10 1.51
C GLY A 74 -0.80 7.87 0.03
N SER A 75 0.39 7.40 -0.38
CA SER A 75 0.66 7.05 -1.78
C SER A 75 -0.04 5.76 -2.27
N GLY A 76 -0.74 5.04 -1.39
CA GLY A 76 -1.46 3.81 -1.73
C GLY A 76 -0.64 2.52 -1.59
N LYS A 77 0.59 2.57 -1.05
CA LYS A 77 1.50 1.39 -0.90
C LYS A 77 0.82 0.16 -0.33
N SER A 78 0.15 0.33 0.82
CA SER A 78 -0.48 -0.77 1.54
C SER A 78 -1.66 -1.38 0.80
N ALA A 79 -2.37 -0.58 -0.03
CA ALA A 79 -3.44 -1.07 -0.89
C ALA A 79 -2.87 -1.81 -2.10
N LEU A 80 -1.82 -1.27 -2.71
CA LEU A 80 -1.09 -1.87 -3.83
C LEU A 80 -0.50 -3.23 -3.45
N LEU A 81 0.23 -3.34 -2.33
CA LEU A 81 0.79 -4.61 -1.84
C LEU A 81 -0.28 -5.67 -1.59
N ARG A 82 -1.36 -5.32 -0.89
CA ARG A 82 -2.49 -6.25 -0.67
C ARG A 82 -3.19 -6.64 -1.96
N ARG A 83 -3.24 -5.74 -2.95
CA ARG A 83 -3.80 -6.04 -4.27
C ARG A 83 -2.90 -7.01 -5.03
N SER A 84 -1.59 -6.79 -5.04
CA SER A 84 -0.60 -7.68 -5.66
C SER A 84 -0.71 -9.10 -5.11
N LEU A 85 -0.72 -9.26 -3.78
CA LEU A 85 -0.89 -10.58 -3.15
C LEU A 85 -2.20 -11.26 -3.55
N ARG A 86 -3.30 -10.53 -3.68
CA ARG A 86 -4.58 -11.10 -4.16
C ARG A 86 -4.55 -11.54 -5.63
N MET A 87 -3.60 -11.02 -6.41
CA MET A 87 -3.43 -11.36 -7.83
C MET A 87 -2.39 -12.45 -8.06
N MET A 88 -1.69 -12.89 -7.00
CA MET A 88 -0.63 -13.90 -7.05
C MET A 88 -1.09 -15.12 -6.24
N PRO A 89 -1.79 -16.07 -6.85
CA PRO A 89 -2.38 -17.21 -6.14
C PRO A 89 -1.33 -18.11 -5.46
N GLU A 90 -0.08 -18.06 -5.90
CA GLU A 90 1.07 -18.75 -5.31
C GLU A 90 1.46 -18.17 -3.96
N LEU A 91 1.09 -16.91 -3.67
CA LEU A 91 1.42 -16.20 -2.43
C LEU A 91 0.18 -16.05 -1.55
N GLN A 92 -0.02 -17.01 -0.66
CA GLN A 92 -1.20 -17.07 0.20
C GLN A 92 -0.89 -16.53 1.59
N ILE A 93 -1.64 -15.50 2.00
CA ILE A 93 -1.47 -14.90 3.33
C ILE A 93 -1.89 -15.91 4.41
N ALA A 94 -0.91 -16.33 5.20
CA ALA A 94 -1.09 -17.14 6.40
C ALA A 94 -1.71 -16.34 7.55
N GLY A 95 -2.32 -17.04 8.48
CA GLY A 95 -2.78 -16.50 9.75
C GLY A 95 -2.92 -17.59 10.81
N PRO A 96 -3.33 -17.24 12.05
CA PRO A 96 -3.33 -18.18 13.18
C PRO A 96 -4.14 -19.47 12.96
N LYS A 97 -5.11 -19.45 12.05
CA LYS A 97 -5.96 -20.59 11.66
C LYS A 97 -6.10 -20.73 10.15
N ARG A 98 -5.18 -20.15 9.38
CA ARG A 98 -5.20 -20.13 7.92
C ARG A 98 -3.82 -20.52 7.42
N GLU A 99 -3.74 -21.63 6.71
CA GLU A 99 -2.53 -22.04 6.02
C GLU A 99 -2.18 -21.02 4.92
N GLY A 100 -0.88 -20.89 4.66
CA GLY A 100 -0.34 -19.97 3.68
C GLY A 100 1.16 -19.86 3.83
N ASN A 101 1.81 -19.26 2.85
CA ASN A 101 3.26 -19.11 2.77
C ASN A 101 3.71 -17.64 2.87
N THR A 102 2.79 -16.71 3.10
CA THR A 102 3.08 -15.28 3.18
C THR A 102 2.61 -14.72 4.51
N LEU A 103 3.47 -14.01 5.24
CA LEU A 103 3.09 -13.20 6.37
C LEU A 103 3.02 -11.73 5.98
N TYR A 104 1.96 -11.04 6.39
CA TYR A 104 1.81 -9.60 6.22
C TYR A 104 1.65 -8.95 7.59
N VAL A 105 2.64 -8.16 7.99
CA VAL A 105 2.67 -7.48 9.29
C VAL A 105 2.76 -5.97 9.07
N THR A 106 1.92 -5.21 9.75
CA THR A 106 2.03 -3.75 9.79
C THR A 106 2.64 -3.33 11.12
N VAL A 107 3.76 -2.62 11.07
CA VAL A 107 4.52 -2.18 12.25
C VAL A 107 3.85 -0.95 12.87
N PRO A 108 3.46 -0.98 14.15
CA PRO A 108 2.99 0.22 14.84
C PRO A 108 4.12 1.25 15.11
N PRO A 109 3.80 2.56 15.29
CA PRO A 109 4.81 3.59 15.54
C PRO A 109 5.77 3.32 16.70
N GLU A 110 5.27 2.73 17.80
CA GLU A 110 6.05 2.42 19.00
C GLU A 110 6.53 0.96 19.08
N SER A 111 6.58 0.27 17.93
CA SER A 111 7.02 -1.12 17.88
C SER A 111 8.53 -1.27 18.09
N THR A 112 8.91 -2.25 18.90
CA THR A 112 10.30 -2.70 19.08
C THR A 112 10.57 -3.93 18.20
N LEU A 113 11.85 -4.29 18.01
CA LEU A 113 12.21 -5.52 17.29
C LEU A 113 11.59 -6.76 17.90
N ARG A 114 11.54 -6.80 19.22
CA ARG A 114 10.90 -7.88 19.97
C ARG A 114 9.38 -7.91 19.73
N ALA A 115 8.74 -6.75 19.70
CA ALA A 115 7.31 -6.67 19.41
C ALA A 115 6.99 -7.19 18.00
N LEU A 116 7.81 -6.85 17.00
CA LEU A 116 7.69 -7.42 15.66
C LEU A 116 7.87 -8.95 15.66
N ALA A 117 8.91 -9.47 16.30
CA ALA A 117 9.12 -10.92 16.41
C ALA A 117 7.93 -11.63 17.06
N THR A 118 7.34 -11.01 18.09
CA THR A 118 6.14 -11.51 18.76
C THR A 118 4.93 -11.50 17.83
N GLN A 119 4.73 -10.43 17.06
CA GLN A 119 3.65 -10.35 16.07
C GLN A 119 3.79 -11.44 14.99
N ILE A 120 5.01 -11.68 14.49
CA ILE A 120 5.29 -12.75 13.52
C ILE A 120 4.96 -14.11 14.13
N ALA A 121 5.46 -14.41 15.33
CA ALA A 121 5.17 -15.68 16.01
C ALA A 121 3.66 -15.88 16.22
N VAL A 122 2.95 -14.87 16.73
CA VAL A 122 1.49 -14.96 16.93
C VAL A 122 0.75 -15.13 15.60
N ALA A 123 1.19 -14.49 14.52
CA ALA A 123 0.59 -14.64 13.20
C ALA A 123 0.69 -16.08 12.66
N THR A 124 1.69 -16.86 13.11
CA THR A 124 1.84 -18.30 12.81
C THR A 124 1.09 -19.22 13.79
N GLY A 125 0.24 -18.67 14.66
CA GLY A 125 -0.51 -19.43 15.67
C GLY A 125 0.27 -19.75 16.96
N TYR A 126 1.48 -19.22 17.13
CA TYR A 126 2.22 -19.37 18.39
C TYR A 126 1.51 -18.57 19.52
N PRO A 127 1.44 -19.10 20.76
CA PRO A 127 0.94 -18.32 21.89
C PRO A 127 1.80 -17.08 22.12
N ASN A 128 1.26 -16.09 22.84
CA ASN A 128 2.00 -14.85 23.07
C ASN A 128 3.36 -15.11 23.74
N ILE A 129 4.41 -14.42 23.28
CA ILE A 129 5.76 -14.56 23.83
C ILE A 129 5.84 -13.84 25.18
N ALA A 130 6.22 -14.57 26.24
CA ALA A 130 6.31 -14.04 27.59
C ALA A 130 7.25 -12.82 27.71
N SER A 131 6.83 -11.78 28.44
CA SER A 131 7.50 -10.47 28.55
C SER A 131 8.97 -10.49 29.01
N ARG A 132 9.46 -11.59 29.59
CA ARG A 132 10.88 -11.76 29.98
C ARG A 132 11.83 -12.19 28.86
N VAL A 133 11.29 -12.77 27.77
CA VAL A 133 12.09 -13.30 26.64
C VAL A 133 12.79 -12.17 25.89
N LYS A 134 14.09 -12.27 25.64
CA LYS A 134 14.85 -11.20 24.97
C LYS A 134 14.54 -11.13 23.48
N ALA A 135 14.86 -10.01 22.83
CA ALA A 135 14.59 -9.80 21.41
C ALA A 135 15.20 -10.90 20.51
N TYR A 136 16.46 -11.28 20.76
CA TYR A 136 17.15 -12.35 20.03
C TYR A 136 16.42 -13.71 20.14
N GLU A 137 16.00 -14.08 21.35
CA GLU A 137 15.24 -15.33 21.60
C GLU A 137 13.87 -15.30 20.91
N ALA A 138 13.17 -14.15 20.97
CA ALA A 138 11.90 -13.96 20.29
C ALA A 138 12.04 -14.10 18.76
N TRP A 139 13.13 -13.60 18.17
CA TRP A 139 13.45 -13.80 16.75
C TRP A 139 13.83 -15.24 16.41
N GLY A 140 14.46 -15.97 17.34
CA GLY A 140 14.68 -17.41 17.21
C GLY A 140 13.34 -18.15 17.09
N ILE A 141 12.39 -17.85 17.98
CA ILE A 141 11.03 -18.41 17.94
C ILE A 141 10.34 -18.02 16.61
N ALA A 142 10.35 -16.74 16.25
CA ALA A 142 9.71 -16.27 15.03
C ALA A 142 10.24 -16.98 13.77
N ARG A 143 11.55 -17.13 13.62
CA ARG A 143 12.18 -17.84 12.49
C ARG A 143 11.85 -19.32 12.47
N HIS A 144 11.93 -19.97 13.63
CA HIS A 144 11.54 -21.37 13.76
C HIS A 144 10.08 -21.58 13.32
N ARG A 145 9.17 -20.72 13.78
CA ARG A 145 7.76 -20.76 13.39
C ARG A 145 7.52 -20.48 11.90
N MET A 146 8.23 -19.52 11.31
CA MET A 146 8.16 -19.29 9.86
C MET A 146 8.57 -20.53 9.07
N ARG A 147 9.61 -21.24 9.51
CA ARG A 147 10.03 -22.52 8.91
C ARG A 147 8.97 -23.62 9.07
N GLU A 148 8.45 -23.82 10.28
CA GLU A 148 7.42 -24.84 10.55
C GLU A 148 6.14 -24.60 9.75
N CYS A 149 5.74 -23.34 9.57
CA CYS A 149 4.54 -22.98 8.82
C CYS A 149 4.78 -22.82 7.30
N GLY A 150 5.98 -23.09 6.80
CA GLY A 150 6.28 -22.98 5.36
C GLY A 150 6.20 -21.55 4.83
N ILE A 151 6.48 -20.54 5.66
CA ILE A 151 6.48 -19.14 5.24
C ILE A 151 7.66 -18.90 4.29
N ARG A 152 7.38 -18.37 3.11
CA ARG A 152 8.34 -18.05 2.05
C ARG A 152 8.50 -16.54 1.84
N LEU A 153 7.49 -15.76 2.19
CA LEU A 153 7.48 -14.31 2.09
C LEU A 153 7.07 -13.65 3.41
N LEU A 154 7.85 -12.64 3.83
CA LEU A 154 7.48 -11.73 4.91
C LEU A 154 7.34 -10.31 4.38
N ILE A 155 6.14 -9.74 4.49
CA ILE A 155 5.88 -8.33 4.20
C ILE A 155 5.80 -7.56 5.52
N ILE A 156 6.64 -6.53 5.65
CA ILE A 156 6.69 -5.61 6.78
C ILE A 156 6.25 -4.23 6.30
N ASP A 157 4.97 -3.91 6.46
CA ASP A 157 4.41 -2.60 6.17
C ASP A 157 4.72 -1.61 7.30
N GLU A 158 4.93 -0.36 6.95
CA GLU A 158 5.43 0.70 7.84
C GLU A 158 6.75 0.37 8.57
N ALA A 159 7.64 -0.38 7.91
CA ALA A 159 8.95 -0.80 8.43
C ALA A 159 9.84 0.37 8.91
N HIS A 160 9.61 1.58 8.39
CA HIS A 160 10.32 2.80 8.80
C HIS A 160 10.16 3.11 10.31
N HIS A 161 9.14 2.57 10.98
CA HIS A 161 8.98 2.69 12.43
C HIS A 161 10.03 1.90 13.22
N LEU A 162 10.56 0.80 12.67
CA LEU A 162 11.65 0.03 13.30
C LEU A 162 12.99 0.75 13.20
N LEU A 163 13.19 1.49 12.11
CA LEU A 163 14.45 2.17 11.80
C LEU A 163 14.49 3.62 12.28
N ARG A 164 13.50 4.04 13.08
CA ARG A 164 13.45 5.37 13.67
C ARG A 164 14.48 5.47 14.80
N LYS A 165 15.37 6.47 14.72
CA LYS A 165 16.29 6.83 15.81
C LYS A 165 15.52 7.35 17.03
N GLY A 166 15.98 7.02 18.23
CA GLY A 166 15.40 7.50 19.50
C GLY A 166 15.87 6.67 20.69
N SER A 167 15.59 7.15 21.91
CA SER A 167 15.90 6.40 23.13
C SER A 167 15.21 5.02 23.10
N GLY A 168 15.97 3.97 23.40
CA GLY A 168 15.47 2.58 23.38
C GLY A 168 15.23 1.99 21.98
N ARG A 169 15.67 2.66 20.90
CA ARG A 169 15.59 2.14 19.53
C ARG A 169 16.91 1.55 19.09
N ASP A 170 16.86 0.37 18.49
CA ASP A 170 18.01 -0.38 17.99
C ASP A 170 17.93 -0.49 16.47
N VAL A 171 18.39 0.56 15.78
CA VAL A 171 18.33 0.63 14.31
C VAL A 171 19.30 -0.37 13.68
N GLU A 172 20.50 -0.54 14.25
CA GLU A 172 21.51 -1.48 13.77
C GLU A 172 21.01 -2.92 13.91
N GLY A 173 20.48 -3.29 15.09
CA GLY A 173 19.86 -4.60 15.28
C GLY A 173 18.67 -4.83 14.35
N ALA A 174 17.94 -3.78 13.97
CA ALA A 174 16.84 -3.90 13.02
C ALA A 174 17.31 -4.21 11.60
N ILE A 175 18.34 -3.50 11.12
CA ILE A 175 18.98 -3.77 9.83
C ILE A 175 19.58 -5.18 9.81
N GLN A 176 20.31 -5.55 10.87
CA GLN A 176 20.89 -6.89 10.99
C GLN A 176 19.83 -7.99 11.02
N THR A 177 18.67 -7.71 11.63
CA THR A 177 17.52 -8.62 11.62
C THR A 177 16.97 -8.80 10.21
N LEU A 178 16.75 -7.71 9.47
CA LEU A 178 16.31 -7.75 8.07
C LEU A 178 17.28 -8.55 7.20
N LYS A 179 18.58 -8.30 7.37
CA LYS A 179 19.63 -9.07 6.70
C LYS A 179 19.57 -10.56 7.05
N SER A 180 19.36 -10.88 8.33
CA SER A 180 19.30 -12.28 8.81
C SER A 180 18.09 -13.07 8.31
N LEU A 181 17.02 -12.40 7.86
CA LEU A 181 15.87 -13.06 7.23
C LEU A 181 16.21 -13.58 5.83
N LEU A 182 17.13 -12.91 5.15
CA LEU A 182 17.49 -13.21 3.76
C LEU A 182 18.54 -14.32 3.64
N GLN A 183 19.03 -14.88 4.75
CA GLN A 183 20.16 -15.82 4.76
C GLN A 183 19.97 -16.91 5.84
N GLY A 184 20.83 -17.92 5.81
CA GLY A 184 20.83 -19.04 6.78
C GLY A 184 20.11 -20.28 6.25
N GLU A 185 19.77 -21.22 7.14
CA GLU A 185 19.18 -22.50 6.74
C GLU A 185 17.79 -22.39 6.09
N TYR A 186 17.06 -21.31 6.39
CA TYR A 186 15.72 -21.08 5.86
C TYR A 186 15.55 -19.60 5.50
N PRO A 187 16.13 -19.16 4.36
CA PRO A 187 15.98 -17.80 3.86
C PRO A 187 14.51 -17.52 3.51
N VAL A 188 14.02 -16.35 3.90
CA VAL A 188 12.66 -15.88 3.64
C VAL A 188 12.74 -14.60 2.83
N ALA A 189 12.12 -14.57 1.65
CA ALA A 189 12.03 -13.35 0.85
C ALA A 189 11.30 -12.26 1.63
N CYS A 190 11.76 -11.02 1.55
CA CYS A 190 11.24 -9.96 2.41
C CYS A 190 10.81 -8.72 1.61
N ILE A 191 9.60 -8.23 1.84
CA ILE A 191 9.15 -6.94 1.31
C ILE A 191 9.02 -5.97 2.47
N ILE A 192 9.85 -4.92 2.49
CA ILE A 192 9.75 -3.84 3.46
C ILE A 192 9.09 -2.64 2.80
N ALA A 193 8.07 -2.06 3.44
CA ALA A 193 7.38 -0.90 2.90
C ALA A 193 7.37 0.27 3.89
N GLY A 194 7.49 1.49 3.37
CA GLY A 194 7.55 2.67 4.23
C GLY A 194 7.74 3.99 3.49
N VAL A 195 7.99 5.04 4.25
CA VAL A 195 8.25 6.41 3.75
C VAL A 195 9.75 6.64 3.52
N GLY A 196 10.13 7.83 3.02
CA GLY A 196 11.51 8.16 2.63
C GLY A 196 12.60 7.94 3.68
N LYS A 197 12.26 7.91 4.97
CA LYS A 197 13.19 7.56 6.06
C LYS A 197 13.65 6.09 6.02
N LEU A 198 12.88 5.20 5.39
CA LEU A 198 13.22 3.78 5.24
C LEU A 198 14.50 3.59 4.40
N PRO A 199 14.58 4.06 3.14
CA PRO A 199 15.80 3.93 2.35
C PRO A 199 16.99 4.69 2.96
N GLU A 200 16.77 5.83 3.62
CA GLU A 200 17.85 6.55 4.32
C GLU A 200 18.52 5.69 5.40
N ALA A 201 17.74 4.95 6.18
CA ALA A 201 18.26 4.07 7.21
C ALA A 201 18.89 2.79 6.63
N ILE A 202 18.29 2.17 5.61
CA ILE A 202 18.87 0.98 4.98
C ILE A 202 20.22 1.29 4.32
N LYS A 203 20.35 2.46 3.69
CA LYS A 203 21.61 2.91 3.05
C LYS A 203 22.80 3.05 4.00
N THR A 204 22.59 3.06 5.32
CA THR A 204 23.72 3.08 6.26
C THR A 204 24.45 1.74 6.33
N ASP A 205 23.84 0.66 5.82
CA ASP A 205 24.45 -0.66 5.67
C ASP A 205 24.45 -1.07 4.18
N PRO A 206 25.57 -0.91 3.46
CA PRO A 206 25.66 -1.21 2.03
C PRO A 206 25.34 -2.67 1.67
N GLU A 207 25.56 -3.61 2.59
CA GLU A 207 25.24 -5.02 2.37
C GLU A 207 23.73 -5.24 2.33
N THR A 208 22.97 -4.63 3.24
CA THR A 208 21.50 -4.67 3.23
C THR A 208 20.92 -3.88 2.07
N ASP A 209 21.44 -2.68 1.75
CA ASP A 209 20.93 -1.86 0.63
C ASP A 209 20.95 -2.61 -0.71
N ARG A 210 22.03 -3.35 -0.99
CA ARG A 210 22.14 -4.18 -2.21
C ARG A 210 21.13 -5.31 -2.27
N ARG A 211 20.65 -5.80 -1.12
CA ARG A 211 19.67 -6.87 -1.01
C ARG A 211 18.22 -6.39 -1.04
N PHE A 212 17.98 -5.08 -0.92
CA PHE A 212 16.65 -4.47 -0.93
C PHE A 212 16.54 -3.39 -2.02
N PRO A 213 16.57 -3.78 -3.31
CA PRO A 213 16.33 -2.84 -4.40
C PRO A 213 15.00 -2.10 -4.21
N GLN A 214 14.99 -0.83 -4.63
CA GLN A 214 13.88 0.07 -4.34
C GLN A 214 12.82 0.02 -5.44
N PHE A 215 11.56 0.00 -5.02
CA PHE A 215 10.41 0.30 -5.86
C PHE A 215 9.76 1.59 -5.36
N GLN A 216 10.05 2.69 -6.05
CA GLN A 216 9.55 4.02 -5.70
C GLN A 216 8.13 4.20 -6.24
N LEU A 217 7.24 4.70 -5.38
CA LEU A 217 5.88 5.08 -5.70
C LEU A 217 5.79 6.61 -5.76
N PRO A 218 6.09 7.21 -6.93
CA PRO A 218 6.07 8.65 -7.07
C PRO A 218 4.65 9.20 -6.98
N ARG A 219 4.58 10.51 -6.68
CA ARG A 219 3.38 11.31 -6.88
C ARG A 219 2.98 11.28 -8.36
N LEU A 220 1.68 11.32 -8.62
CA LEU A 220 1.16 11.37 -9.98
C LEU A 220 1.35 12.79 -10.51
N HIS A 221 1.84 12.88 -11.73
CA HIS A 221 1.85 14.10 -12.52
C HIS A 221 0.71 14.02 -13.52
N ASP A 222 0.08 15.16 -13.83
CA ASP A 222 -1.15 15.22 -14.64
C ASP A 222 -0.98 14.57 -16.03
N ASP A 223 0.22 14.65 -16.61
CA ASP A 223 0.53 14.08 -17.93
C ASP A 223 0.95 12.61 -17.90
N SER A 224 0.99 11.98 -16.73
CA SER A 224 1.40 10.58 -16.61
C SER A 224 0.31 9.61 -17.06
N LEU A 225 0.72 8.44 -17.59
CA LEU A 225 -0.22 7.35 -17.91
C LEU A 225 -1.02 6.91 -16.68
N ASP A 226 -0.43 6.97 -15.48
CA ASP A 226 -1.11 6.71 -14.22
C ASP A 226 -2.24 7.73 -13.96
N ALA A 227 -2.04 9.01 -14.24
CA ALA A 227 -3.08 10.04 -14.09
C ALA A 227 -4.24 9.83 -15.08
N GLN A 228 -3.94 9.49 -16.33
CA GLN A 228 -4.96 9.14 -17.32
C GLN A 228 -5.78 7.92 -16.87
N LYS A 229 -5.11 6.86 -16.39
CA LYS A 229 -5.77 5.65 -15.88
C LYS A 229 -6.55 5.91 -14.59
N PHE A 230 -6.08 6.82 -13.75
CA PHE A 230 -6.83 7.30 -12.59
C PHE A 230 -8.13 8.00 -13.01
N ALA A 231 -8.08 8.89 -13.99
CA ALA A 231 -9.25 9.59 -14.52
C ALA A 231 -10.29 8.61 -15.10
N SER A 232 -9.85 7.69 -15.97
CA SER A 232 -10.70 6.61 -16.50
C SER A 232 -11.26 5.72 -15.38
N GLY A 233 -10.47 5.45 -14.33
CA GLY A 233 -10.90 4.69 -13.17
C GLY A 233 -12.01 5.38 -12.37
N ILE A 234 -11.91 6.69 -12.17
CA ILE A 234 -12.97 7.49 -11.53
C ILE A 234 -14.24 7.45 -12.40
N ALA A 235 -14.13 7.69 -13.71
CA ALA A 235 -15.28 7.68 -14.61
C ALA A 235 -15.99 6.30 -14.61
N ALA A 236 -15.21 5.21 -14.64
CA ALA A 236 -15.73 3.86 -14.55
C ALA A 236 -16.40 3.58 -13.19
N CYS A 237 -15.84 4.09 -12.09
CA CYS A 237 -16.45 3.97 -10.77
C CYS A 237 -17.78 4.73 -10.71
N ALA A 238 -17.81 5.99 -11.17
CA ALA A 238 -19.03 6.81 -11.20
C ALA A 238 -20.13 6.12 -12.01
N THR A 239 -19.81 5.66 -13.22
CA THR A 239 -20.73 4.92 -14.08
C THR A 239 -21.23 3.65 -13.41
N GLY A 240 -20.34 2.88 -12.77
CA GLY A 240 -20.68 1.63 -12.08
C GLY A 240 -21.69 1.80 -10.95
N VAL A 241 -21.72 2.96 -10.29
CA VAL A 241 -22.72 3.27 -9.25
C VAL A 241 -23.90 4.10 -9.75
N GLY A 242 -23.99 4.34 -11.06
CA GLY A 242 -25.07 5.11 -11.70
C GLY A 242 -24.99 6.61 -11.52
N LEU A 243 -23.80 7.13 -11.19
CA LEU A 243 -23.48 8.56 -11.17
C LEU A 243 -23.07 9.06 -12.57
N VAL A 244 -23.36 10.31 -12.84
CA VAL A 244 -22.96 11.06 -14.03
C VAL A 244 -21.80 11.98 -13.64
N LEU A 245 -20.67 11.81 -14.32
CA LEU A 245 -19.50 12.67 -14.22
C LEU A 245 -19.44 13.55 -15.49
N PRO A 246 -19.72 14.86 -15.41
CA PRO A 246 -19.59 15.76 -16.55
C PRO A 246 -18.15 15.80 -17.09
N GLU A 247 -17.98 15.76 -18.41
CA GLU A 247 -16.65 15.72 -19.06
C GLU A 247 -15.83 16.98 -18.77
N ASN A 248 -16.48 18.14 -18.72
CA ASN A 248 -15.88 19.45 -18.46
C ASN A 248 -15.61 19.73 -16.97
N LEU A 249 -15.78 18.75 -16.08
CA LEU A 249 -15.58 18.95 -14.64
C LEU A 249 -14.11 18.89 -14.25
N ASP A 250 -13.26 18.27 -15.07
CA ASP A 250 -11.84 17.99 -14.81
C ASP A 250 -11.59 17.37 -13.43
N LEU A 251 -12.57 16.62 -12.92
CA LEU A 251 -12.61 16.23 -11.51
C LEU A 251 -11.37 15.42 -11.10
N ALA A 252 -10.90 14.52 -11.96
CA ALA A 252 -9.72 13.71 -11.69
C ALA A 252 -8.46 14.58 -11.59
N ALA A 253 -8.27 15.53 -12.51
CA ALA A 253 -7.13 16.45 -12.50
C ALA A 253 -7.18 17.39 -11.28
N ARG A 254 -8.36 17.96 -10.98
CA ARG A 254 -8.58 18.77 -9.78
C ARG A 254 -8.29 18.02 -8.49
N ILE A 255 -8.73 16.77 -8.39
CA ILE A 255 -8.45 15.90 -7.24
C ILE A 255 -6.95 15.61 -7.15
N LEU A 256 -6.26 15.27 -8.25
CA LEU A 256 -4.82 15.03 -8.23
C LEU A 256 -4.08 16.28 -7.76
N PHE A 257 -4.41 17.46 -8.31
CA PHE A 257 -3.82 18.73 -7.92
C PHE A 257 -4.09 19.08 -6.46
N ALA A 258 -5.35 19.01 -6.02
CA ALA A 258 -5.74 19.24 -4.62
C ALA A 258 -5.00 18.31 -3.68
N GLU A 259 -4.67 17.11 -4.15
CA GLU A 259 -4.04 16.08 -3.36
C GLU A 259 -2.50 16.03 -3.51
N GLY A 260 -1.92 16.94 -4.29
CA GLY A 260 -0.49 17.00 -4.59
C GLY A 260 0.02 15.73 -5.28
N GLY A 261 -0.80 15.10 -6.12
CA GLY A 261 -0.47 13.85 -6.82
C GLY A 261 -0.41 12.61 -5.93
N SER A 262 -0.83 12.68 -4.66
CA SER A 262 -0.80 11.53 -3.76
C SER A 262 -1.94 10.56 -4.04
N LEU A 263 -1.67 9.51 -4.83
CA LEU A 263 -2.67 8.58 -5.32
C LEU A 263 -3.67 8.07 -4.28
N GLY A 264 -3.19 7.54 -3.15
CA GLY A 264 -4.08 6.95 -2.15
C GLY A 264 -4.98 8.00 -1.46
N ARG A 265 -4.50 9.24 -1.34
CA ARG A 265 -5.32 10.34 -0.84
C ARG A 265 -6.30 10.83 -1.93
N SER A 266 -5.87 10.90 -3.19
CA SER A 266 -6.72 11.17 -4.37
C SER A 266 -7.85 10.17 -4.55
N VAL A 267 -7.58 8.86 -4.48
CA VAL A 267 -8.61 7.81 -4.53
C VAL A 267 -9.60 7.96 -3.37
N ARG A 268 -9.12 8.27 -2.17
CA ARG A 268 -9.97 8.49 -1.00
C ARG A 268 -10.89 9.70 -1.19
N LEU A 269 -10.36 10.82 -1.68
CA LEU A 269 -11.16 12.01 -1.95
C LEU A 269 -12.22 11.73 -3.02
N ALA A 270 -11.83 11.13 -4.15
CA ALA A 270 -12.75 10.76 -5.22
C ALA A 270 -13.91 9.88 -4.73
N LYS A 271 -13.60 8.86 -3.90
CA LYS A 271 -14.64 8.02 -3.29
C LYS A 271 -15.53 8.79 -2.33
N THR A 272 -14.95 9.66 -1.50
CA THR A 272 -15.73 10.50 -0.56
C THR A 272 -16.73 11.39 -1.31
N ILE A 273 -16.31 11.98 -2.43
CA ILE A 273 -17.17 12.82 -3.28
C ILE A 273 -18.35 12.01 -3.82
N MET A 274 -18.06 10.89 -4.49
CA MET A 274 -19.09 10.03 -5.08
C MET A 274 -20.06 9.47 -4.02
N ILE A 275 -19.56 9.02 -2.87
CA ILE A 275 -20.39 8.54 -1.76
C ILE A 275 -21.28 9.66 -1.20
N GLY A 276 -20.77 10.89 -1.12
CA GLY A 276 -21.56 12.05 -0.71
C GLY A 276 -22.75 12.29 -1.64
N VAL A 277 -22.52 12.27 -2.95
CA VAL A 277 -23.59 12.44 -3.97
C VAL A 277 -24.64 11.33 -3.87
N LEU A 278 -24.22 10.08 -3.72
CA LEU A 278 -25.12 8.93 -3.57
C LEU A 278 -26.02 9.07 -2.33
N LYS A 279 -25.46 9.50 -1.19
CA LYS A 279 -26.20 9.66 0.06
C LYS A 279 -27.24 10.78 0.00
N GLU A 280 -27.05 11.76 -0.87
CA GLU A 280 -28.00 12.84 -1.11
C GLU A 280 -29.09 12.44 -2.13
N GLY A 281 -29.08 11.22 -2.65
CA GLY A 281 -30.06 10.75 -3.63
C GLY A 281 -29.90 11.40 -5.01
N ARG A 282 -28.78 12.10 -5.25
CA ARG A 282 -28.47 12.72 -6.54
C ARG A 282 -27.70 11.75 -7.42
N ARG A 283 -27.68 12.06 -8.73
CA ARG A 283 -26.96 11.26 -9.74
C ARG A 283 -25.81 12.01 -10.39
N GLU A 284 -25.86 13.34 -10.42
CA GLU A 284 -24.83 14.14 -11.08
C GLU A 284 -23.82 14.66 -10.04
N ILE A 285 -22.53 14.47 -10.34
CA ILE A 285 -21.42 14.98 -9.53
C ILE A 285 -21.15 16.44 -9.92
N ARG A 286 -21.02 17.32 -8.92
CA ARG A 286 -20.72 18.74 -9.13
C ARG A 286 -19.48 19.18 -8.36
N LEU A 287 -18.95 20.35 -8.71
CA LEU A 287 -17.80 20.94 -8.03
C LEU A 287 -18.11 21.26 -6.55
N GLU A 288 -19.36 21.61 -6.20
CA GLU A 288 -19.71 21.85 -4.79
C GLU A 288 -19.60 20.58 -3.94
N ASP A 289 -19.73 19.40 -4.55
CA ASP A 289 -19.55 18.10 -3.88
C ASP A 289 -18.08 17.85 -3.57
N ALA A 290 -17.21 18.18 -4.52
CA ALA A 290 -15.76 18.13 -4.35
C ALA A 290 -15.29 19.13 -3.30
N HIS A 291 -15.77 20.37 -3.36
CA HIS A 291 -15.49 21.41 -2.37
C HIS A 291 -15.94 20.95 -0.97
N ARG A 292 -17.20 20.51 -0.80
CA ARG A 292 -17.72 20.05 0.49
C ARG A 292 -16.92 18.88 1.07
N ALA A 293 -16.58 17.89 0.25
CA ALA A 293 -15.78 16.73 0.68
C ALA A 293 -14.37 17.17 1.11
N PHE A 294 -13.74 18.04 0.33
CA PHE A 294 -12.40 18.55 0.61
C PHE A 294 -12.39 19.42 1.89
N SER A 295 -13.31 20.37 2.02
CA SER A 295 -13.41 21.24 3.19
C SER A 295 -13.74 20.49 4.47
N LYS A 296 -14.54 19.41 4.40
CA LYS A 296 -14.77 18.54 5.56
C LYS A 296 -13.49 17.88 6.06
N GLN A 297 -12.55 17.60 5.17
CA GLN A 297 -11.30 16.93 5.49
C GLN A 297 -10.19 17.90 5.91
N TYR A 298 -10.14 19.09 5.32
CA TYR A 298 -9.02 20.04 5.46
C TYR A 298 -9.40 21.38 6.09
N GLY A 299 -10.67 21.59 6.42
CA GLY A 299 -11.19 22.87 6.87
C GLY A 299 -11.59 23.80 5.72
N LEU A 300 -12.16 24.95 6.07
CA LEU A 300 -12.54 25.98 5.10
C LEU A 300 -11.29 26.73 4.64
N LEU A 301 -10.96 26.61 3.36
CA LEU A 301 -9.90 27.39 2.73
C LEU A 301 -10.51 28.54 1.92
N PRO A 302 -9.84 29.70 1.82
CA PRO A 302 -10.34 30.84 1.05
C PRO A 302 -10.56 30.53 -0.43
N ARG A 303 -9.75 29.62 -1.00
CA ARG A 303 -9.84 29.18 -2.38
C ARG A 303 -9.42 27.73 -2.49
N THR A 304 -10.06 26.97 -3.35
CA THR A 304 -9.81 25.54 -3.54
C THR A 304 -9.67 25.17 -5.02
N PRO A 305 -9.09 24.00 -5.36
CA PRO A 305 -9.09 23.48 -6.74
C PRO A 305 -10.48 23.14 -7.29
N PHE A 306 -11.53 23.33 -6.49
CA PHE A 306 -12.91 23.01 -6.82
C PHE A 306 -13.78 24.27 -7.02
N GLU A 307 -13.16 25.45 -7.20
CA GLU A 307 -13.93 26.62 -7.63
C GLU A 307 -14.54 26.39 -9.03
N ALA A 308 -15.75 26.93 -9.24
CA ALA A 308 -16.49 26.90 -10.51
C ALA A 308 -15.91 27.87 -11.55
N ILE A 309 -14.62 27.72 -11.81
CA ILE A 309 -13.81 28.45 -12.80
C ILE A 309 -13.22 27.39 -13.74
N GLU A 310 -12.97 27.76 -15.00
CA GLU A 310 -12.24 26.91 -15.96
C GLU A 310 -10.92 26.40 -15.33
N TRP A 311 -10.62 25.11 -15.55
CA TRP A 311 -9.60 24.40 -14.79
C TRP A 311 -8.19 24.93 -15.04
N ASP A 312 -7.80 25.15 -16.28
CA ASP A 312 -6.45 25.60 -16.62
C ASP A 312 -6.16 27.00 -16.05
N ALA A 313 -7.14 27.91 -16.14
CA ALA A 313 -7.07 29.23 -15.53
C ALA A 313 -6.97 29.16 -14.01
N LEU A 314 -7.80 28.35 -13.36
CA LEU A 314 -7.78 28.18 -11.89
C LEU A 314 -6.48 27.56 -11.41
N ARG A 315 -5.98 26.54 -12.11
CA ARG A 315 -4.72 25.86 -11.78
C ARG A 315 -3.54 26.82 -11.82
N THR A 316 -3.47 27.65 -12.86
CA THR A 316 -2.42 28.67 -13.02
C THR A 316 -2.45 29.66 -11.86
N ASP A 317 -3.62 30.22 -11.57
CA ASP A 317 -3.82 31.17 -10.46
C ASP A 317 -3.45 30.55 -9.10
N LEU A 318 -3.85 29.30 -8.83
CA LEU A 318 -3.52 28.62 -7.58
C LEU A 318 -2.00 28.41 -7.43
N LEU A 319 -1.31 28.04 -8.51
CA LEU A 319 0.14 27.89 -8.50
C LEU A 319 0.86 29.22 -8.27
N GLU A 320 0.43 30.29 -8.94
CA GLU A 320 0.95 31.65 -8.72
C GLU A 320 0.67 32.17 -7.30
N GLY A 321 -0.48 31.80 -6.74
CA GLY A 321 -0.86 32.05 -5.35
C GLY A 321 -0.12 31.19 -4.31
N GLY A 322 0.81 30.32 -4.74
CA GLY A 322 1.63 29.50 -3.84
C GLY A 322 0.90 28.29 -3.26
N TRP A 323 -0.09 27.73 -3.99
CA TRP A 323 -0.78 26.52 -3.56
C TRP A 323 0.20 25.36 -3.36
N VAL A 324 0.28 24.88 -2.12
CA VAL A 324 1.10 23.73 -1.72
C VAL A 324 0.26 22.83 -0.83
N ARG A 325 0.48 21.52 -0.95
CA ARG A 325 -0.26 20.52 -0.20
C ARG A 325 0.62 19.41 0.37
#